data_AF-A0A9J6BUU3-F1
#
_entry.id   AF-A0A9J6BUU3-F1
#
_cell.length_a   1.000
_cell.length_b   1.000
_cell.length_c   1.000
_cell.angle_alpha   90.00
_cell.angle_beta   90.00
_cell.angle_gamma   90.00
#
_symmetry.space_group_name_H-M   'P 1'
#
loop_
_entity.id
_entity.type
_entity.pdbx_description
1 polymer ?
#
loop_
_entity_poly.entity_id
_entity_poly.type
_entity_poly.pdbx_seq_one_letter_code
_entity_poly.pdbx_strand_id
1 'polypeptide(L)'
;MENHDDDLKRKPLKIKDITRQIKKAVVASNLRELQKKSAEKFGKPELPRIHLDSDGTEIDDEEYFQTLEPNCELIVAFSGEQWIDPTQYLTITTHNGDEIDNNDVEKIHLKKLISLLSNNKCNMSILSEPDLELLSNLEPNSFADIIGKEFVEHLKQASSRILDEKREAFDTIELLKLIGKHQGITKQSGSNNMEHRPPFSPSSSTTSLSTMSSFSSNNNQQ
;
A
#
# COMPACT_ATOMS: atom_id res chain seq x y z
N MET A 1 -52.90 4.67 16.54
CA MET A 1 -51.75 3.82 16.92
C MET A 1 -50.54 4.50 16.33
N GLU A 2 -49.79 5.20 17.19
CA GLU A 2 -48.58 5.93 16.83
C GLU A 2 -47.53 4.95 16.31
N ASN A 3 -47.00 5.21 15.11
CA ASN A 3 -45.75 4.62 14.65
C ASN A 3 -44.67 5.66 14.96
N HIS A 4 -44.09 5.58 16.15
CA HIS A 4 -42.93 6.38 16.56
C HIS A 4 -41.69 5.49 16.48
N ASP A 5 -40.73 5.96 15.68
CA ASP A 5 -39.28 5.81 15.81
C ASP A 5 -38.70 4.42 16.12
N ASP A 6 -38.20 3.77 15.07
CA ASP A 6 -36.95 3.00 15.13
C ASP A 6 -36.39 2.87 13.69
N ASP A 7 -36.09 4.01 13.08
CA ASP A 7 -35.32 4.09 11.84
C ASP A 7 -33.83 3.86 12.16
N LEU A 8 -33.52 2.70 12.76
CA LEU A 8 -32.17 2.17 12.85
C LEU A 8 -31.69 1.99 11.40
N LYS A 9 -31.01 3.01 10.88
CA LYS A 9 -30.48 3.06 9.50
C LYS A 9 -29.72 1.78 9.23
N ARG A 10 -30.35 0.85 8.52
CA ARG A 10 -29.69 -0.38 8.09
C ARG A 10 -28.55 -0.02 7.16
N LYS A 11 -27.34 -0.40 7.54
CA LYS A 11 -26.13 -0.07 6.77
C LYS A 11 -25.70 -1.28 5.96
N PRO A 12 -25.49 -1.13 4.65
CA PRO A 12 -24.73 -2.13 3.90
C PRO A 12 -23.28 -2.10 4.37
N LEU A 13 -22.70 -3.24 4.66
CA LEU A 13 -21.35 -3.43 5.16
C LEU A 13 -20.67 -4.54 4.38
N LYS A 14 -19.34 -4.48 4.27
CA LYS A 14 -18.52 -5.49 3.61
C LYS A 14 -17.73 -6.22 4.67
N ILE A 15 -18.03 -7.50 4.86
CA ILE A 15 -17.32 -8.36 5.80
C ILE A 15 -16.32 -9.23 5.05
N LYS A 16 -15.12 -9.36 5.60
CA LYS A 16 -14.04 -10.20 5.10
C LYS A 16 -13.61 -11.21 6.16
N ASP A 17 -13.06 -12.31 5.71
CA ASP A 17 -12.38 -13.27 6.59
C ASP A 17 -11.01 -12.74 7.04
N ILE A 18 -10.41 -13.34 8.08
CA ILE A 18 -9.05 -13.03 8.55
C ILE A 18 -7.96 -13.26 7.51
N THR A 19 -8.26 -13.92 6.39
CA THR A 19 -7.35 -14.06 5.25
C THR A 19 -7.52 -12.97 4.19
N ARG A 20 -8.59 -12.16 4.30
CA ARG A 20 -9.08 -11.20 3.29
C ARG A 20 -9.38 -11.82 1.91
N GLN A 21 -9.30 -13.15 1.77
CA GLN A 21 -9.57 -13.86 0.52
C GLN A 21 -11.07 -13.99 0.24
N ILE A 22 -11.87 -14.12 1.31
CA ILE A 22 -13.32 -14.24 1.21
C ILE A 22 -13.96 -12.91 1.62
N LYS A 23 -14.81 -12.37 0.75
CA LYS A 23 -15.56 -11.12 0.97
C LYS A 23 -17.05 -11.35 0.78
N LYS A 24 -17.87 -10.86 1.71
CA LYS A 24 -19.32 -10.98 1.70
C LYS A 24 -19.96 -9.63 2.05
N ALA A 25 -21.13 -9.36 1.50
CA ALA A 25 -21.91 -8.18 1.84
C ALA A 25 -22.98 -8.56 2.88
N VAL A 26 -23.12 -7.75 3.91
CA VAL A 26 -24.13 -7.90 4.95
C VAL A 26 -24.78 -6.56 5.21
N VAL A 27 -26.11 -6.55 5.31
CA VAL A 27 -26.86 -5.39 5.76
C VAL A 27 -27.28 -5.64 7.21
N ALA A 28 -26.97 -4.73 8.12
CA ALA A 28 -27.31 -4.84 9.53
C ALA A 28 -27.77 -3.51 10.11
N SER A 29 -28.67 -3.57 11.09
CA SER A 29 -29.17 -2.42 11.87
C SER A 29 -28.35 -2.19 13.15
N ASN A 30 -27.75 -3.26 13.68
CA ASN A 30 -26.97 -3.26 14.92
C ASN A 30 -25.82 -4.28 14.88
N LEU A 31 -24.88 -4.18 15.83
CA LEU A 31 -23.68 -5.01 15.91
C LEU A 31 -24.02 -6.50 16.09
N ARG A 32 -25.02 -6.81 16.93
CA ARG A 32 -25.43 -8.20 17.20
C ARG A 32 -26.01 -8.89 15.97
N GLU A 33 -26.79 -8.16 15.17
CA GLU A 33 -27.31 -8.64 13.89
C GLU A 33 -26.17 -8.85 12.87
N LEU A 34 -25.18 -7.95 12.83
CA LEU A 34 -23.99 -8.12 11.99
C LEU A 34 -23.24 -9.41 12.37
N GLN A 35 -22.99 -9.65 13.65
CA GLN A 35 -22.28 -10.85 14.13
C GLN A 35 -23.03 -12.13 13.73
N LYS A 36 -24.34 -12.18 13.96
CA LYS A 36 -25.17 -13.34 13.60
C LYS A 36 -25.17 -13.61 12.08
N LYS A 37 -25.40 -12.57 11.27
CA LYS A 37 -25.37 -12.69 9.81
C LYS A 37 -23.99 -13.07 9.31
N SER A 38 -22.93 -12.59 9.96
CA SER A 38 -21.55 -12.97 9.63
C SER A 38 -21.33 -14.46 9.91
N ALA A 39 -21.72 -14.96 11.08
CA ALA A 39 -21.64 -16.38 11.44
C ALA A 39 -22.37 -17.28 10.42
N GLU A 40 -23.63 -16.93 10.09
CA GLU A 40 -24.43 -17.64 9.09
C GLU A 40 -23.77 -17.62 7.70
N LYS A 41 -23.28 -16.46 7.27
CA LYS A 41 -22.62 -16.29 5.97
C LYS A 41 -21.35 -17.11 5.89
N PHE A 42 -20.57 -17.20 6.97
CA PHE A 42 -19.32 -17.97 7.04
C PHE A 42 -19.52 -19.44 7.44
N GLY A 43 -20.75 -19.86 7.75
CA GLY A 43 -21.08 -21.25 8.09
C GLY A 43 -20.50 -21.70 9.44
N LYS A 44 -20.21 -20.77 10.35
CA LYS A 44 -19.70 -21.07 11.68
C LYS A 44 -20.81 -20.87 12.73
N PRO A 45 -20.92 -21.74 13.75
CA PRO A 45 -21.96 -21.65 14.77
C PRO A 45 -21.69 -20.57 15.84
N GLU A 46 -20.46 -20.08 15.92
CA GLU A 46 -20.01 -19.11 16.92
C GLU A 46 -20.16 -17.67 16.43
N LEU A 47 -20.43 -16.75 17.36
CA LEU A 47 -20.45 -15.32 17.07
C LEU A 47 -19.01 -14.79 16.93
N PRO A 48 -18.68 -14.17 15.79
CA PRO A 48 -17.36 -13.62 15.58
C PRO A 48 -17.17 -12.28 16.28
N ARG A 49 -15.91 -11.95 16.59
CA ARG A 49 -15.47 -10.58 16.85
C ARG A 49 -15.36 -9.81 15.54
N ILE A 50 -15.77 -8.55 15.56
CA ILE A 50 -15.76 -7.67 14.39
C ILE A 50 -14.68 -6.62 14.59
N HIS A 51 -13.81 -6.46 13.60
CA HIS A 51 -12.74 -5.46 13.61
C HIS A 51 -12.79 -4.60 12.37
N LEU A 52 -12.26 -3.38 12.43
CA LEU A 52 -12.03 -2.56 11.25
C LEU A 52 -10.96 -3.18 10.34
N ASP A 53 -11.21 -3.16 9.03
CA ASP A 53 -10.24 -3.65 8.05
C ASP A 53 -8.97 -2.79 7.97
N SER A 54 -9.08 -1.50 8.31
CA SER A 54 -8.02 -0.48 8.21
C SER A 54 -6.93 -0.60 9.26
N ASP A 55 -7.29 -0.82 10.52
CA ASP A 55 -6.37 -0.71 11.66
C ASP A 55 -6.57 -1.80 12.72
N GLY A 56 -7.58 -2.66 12.57
CA GLY A 56 -7.83 -3.76 13.50
C GLY A 56 -8.52 -3.36 14.78
N THR A 57 -9.08 -2.16 14.88
CA THR A 57 -9.89 -1.75 16.01
C THR A 57 -11.08 -2.69 16.17
N GLU A 58 -11.18 -3.37 17.31
CA GLU A 58 -12.36 -4.19 17.65
C GLU A 58 -13.57 -3.28 17.88
N ILE A 59 -14.70 -3.67 17.30
CA ILE A 59 -15.99 -3.00 17.47
C ILE A 59 -16.79 -3.84 18.46
N ASP A 60 -16.73 -3.47 19.72
CA ASP A 60 -17.41 -4.16 20.84
C ASP A 60 -18.64 -3.40 21.35
N ASP A 61 -18.81 -2.12 20.99
CA ASP A 61 -19.94 -1.29 21.35
C ASP A 61 -20.82 -0.87 20.16
N GLU A 62 -22.10 -0.61 20.46
CA GLU A 62 -23.10 -0.24 19.47
C GLU A 62 -22.95 1.22 19.01
N GLU A 63 -22.48 2.11 19.88
CA GLU A 63 -22.34 3.53 19.56
C GLU A 63 -21.29 3.74 18.46
N TYR A 64 -20.16 3.04 18.53
CA TYR A 64 -19.14 3.03 17.50
C TYR A 64 -19.67 2.44 16.19
N PHE A 65 -20.40 1.32 16.24
CA PHE A 65 -21.05 0.73 15.06
C PHE A 65 -21.96 1.73 14.33
N GLN A 66 -22.70 2.56 15.08
CA GLN A 66 -23.57 3.59 14.49
C GLN A 66 -22.81 4.77 13.86
N THR A 67 -21.52 4.95 14.16
CA THR A 67 -20.68 5.95 13.47
C THR A 67 -20.14 5.46 12.12
N LEU A 68 -20.13 4.14 11.88
CA LEU A 68 -19.55 3.56 10.67
C LEU A 68 -20.23 4.06 9.39
N GLU A 69 -19.42 4.32 8.37
CA GLU A 69 -19.91 4.67 7.04
C GLU A 69 -20.60 3.49 6.34
N PRO A 70 -21.56 3.76 5.44
CA PRO A 70 -22.09 2.74 4.54
C PRO A 70 -20.94 2.14 3.70
N ASN A 71 -20.98 0.83 3.52
CA ASN A 71 -19.99 0.02 2.82
C ASN A 71 -18.61 -0.06 3.49
N CYS A 72 -18.52 0.29 4.78
CA CYS A 72 -17.33 0.06 5.59
C CYS A 72 -16.87 -1.40 5.48
N GLU A 73 -15.55 -1.59 5.42
CA GLU A 73 -14.91 -2.89 5.33
C GLU A 73 -14.51 -3.36 6.73
N LEU A 74 -14.95 -4.56 7.07
CA LEU A 74 -14.81 -5.16 8.39
C LEU A 74 -14.18 -6.54 8.26
N ILE A 75 -13.41 -6.93 9.27
CA ILE A 75 -12.82 -8.25 9.40
C ILE A 75 -13.59 -9.02 10.47
N VAL A 76 -13.93 -10.25 10.13
CA VAL A 76 -14.66 -11.18 10.98
C VAL A 76 -13.66 -12.20 11.51
N ALA A 77 -13.44 -12.18 12.82
CA ALA A 77 -12.52 -13.10 13.50
C ALA A 77 -13.30 -14.04 14.42
N PHE A 78 -13.16 -15.35 14.22
CA PHE A 78 -13.80 -16.36 15.06
C PHE A 78 -12.90 -16.77 16.24
N SER A 79 -13.36 -17.67 17.11
CA SER A 79 -12.52 -18.14 18.21
C SER A 79 -11.24 -18.82 17.71
N GLY A 80 -10.12 -18.45 18.32
CA GLY A 80 -8.77 -18.82 17.88
C GLY A 80 -8.20 -17.94 16.77
N GLU A 81 -8.99 -17.05 16.18
CA GLU A 81 -8.55 -16.12 15.14
C GLU A 81 -8.41 -14.70 15.72
N GLN A 82 -7.45 -13.95 15.18
CA GLN A 82 -7.18 -12.55 15.54
C GLN A 82 -7.12 -11.71 14.29
N TRP A 83 -7.42 -10.42 14.41
CA TRP A 83 -7.17 -9.50 13.31
C TRP A 83 -5.67 -9.45 13.01
N ILE A 84 -5.36 -9.47 11.71
CA ILE A 84 -4.00 -9.43 11.20
C ILE A 84 -3.88 -8.19 10.33
N ASP A 85 -2.85 -7.40 10.63
CA ASP A 85 -2.53 -6.23 9.83
C ASP A 85 -2.17 -6.67 8.40
N PRO A 86 -2.66 -5.96 7.35
CA PRO A 86 -2.28 -6.21 5.96
C PRO A 86 -0.77 -6.38 5.74
N THR A 87 0.04 -5.58 6.45
CA THR A 87 1.50 -5.61 6.43
C THR A 87 2.07 -6.81 7.19
N GLN A 88 1.36 -7.33 8.19
CA GLN A 88 1.73 -8.52 8.95
C GLN A 88 1.30 -9.84 8.28
N TYR A 89 0.54 -9.82 7.18
CA TYR A 89 0.35 -11.05 6.38
C TYR A 89 1.68 -11.59 5.85
N LEU A 90 2.74 -10.80 5.82
CA LEU A 90 4.09 -11.25 5.53
C LEU A 90 4.72 -11.98 6.74
N THR A 91 4.37 -11.62 7.98
CA THR A 91 5.05 -12.06 9.21
C THR A 91 4.34 -13.20 9.97
N ILE A 92 3.01 -13.37 9.85
CA ILE A 92 2.26 -14.21 10.82
C ILE A 92 2.35 -15.74 10.61
N THR A 93 3.02 -16.23 9.57
CA THR A 93 3.37 -17.67 9.54
C THR A 93 4.58 -18.03 10.41
N THR A 94 5.20 -17.07 11.09
CA THR A 94 6.50 -17.24 11.75
C THR A 94 6.43 -17.43 13.28
N HIS A 95 5.26 -17.33 13.92
CA HIS A 95 5.17 -17.35 15.39
C HIS A 95 4.24 -18.43 15.96
N ASN A 96 4.19 -19.60 15.31
CA ASN A 96 3.85 -20.82 16.04
C ASN A 96 5.18 -21.48 16.40
N GLY A 97 5.52 -21.40 17.69
CA GLY A 97 6.81 -21.80 18.23
C GLY A 97 7.23 -23.20 17.84
N ASP A 98 8.36 -23.28 17.16
CA ASP A 98 9.40 -24.27 17.38
C ASP A 98 10.72 -23.62 16.95
N GLU A 99 11.82 -24.01 17.57
CA GLU A 99 13.17 -23.57 17.21
C GLU A 99 13.50 -24.06 15.79
N ILE A 100 13.12 -23.26 14.80
CA ILE A 100 13.49 -23.50 13.41
C ILE A 100 14.63 -22.54 13.10
N ASP A 101 15.73 -23.08 12.60
CA ASP A 101 16.90 -22.35 12.12
C ASP A 101 16.47 -21.16 11.25
N ASN A 102 17.12 -19.99 11.40
CA ASN A 102 16.75 -18.75 10.71
C ASN A 102 16.62 -18.93 9.19
N ASN A 103 17.37 -19.89 8.63
CA ASN A 103 17.34 -20.24 7.21
C ASN A 103 15.98 -20.81 6.74
N ASP A 104 15.30 -21.62 7.56
CA ASP A 104 14.00 -22.20 7.18
C ASP A 104 12.88 -21.15 7.29
N VAL A 105 12.99 -20.20 8.22
CA VAL A 105 12.06 -19.08 8.37
C VAL A 105 12.06 -18.21 7.10
N GLU A 106 13.24 -17.85 6.60
CA GLU A 106 13.39 -17.11 5.34
C GLU A 106 12.82 -17.89 4.15
N LYS A 107 13.02 -19.22 4.12
CA LYS A 107 12.50 -20.08 3.06
C LYS A 107 10.97 -20.18 3.08
N ILE A 108 10.37 -20.25 4.27
CA ILE A 108 8.91 -20.23 4.44
C ILE A 108 8.34 -18.87 3.99
N HIS A 109 9.01 -17.77 4.37
CA HIS A 109 8.64 -16.42 3.96
C HIS A 109 8.70 -16.25 2.43
N LEU A 110 9.78 -16.73 1.82
CA LEU A 110 9.94 -16.78 0.36
C LEU A 110 8.81 -17.52 -0.33
N LYS A 111 8.44 -18.72 0.14
CA LYS A 111 7.31 -19.48 -0.44
C LYS A 111 6.02 -18.66 -0.43
N LYS A 112 5.77 -17.93 0.65
CA LYS A 112 4.57 -17.10 0.81
C LYS A 112 4.58 -15.92 -0.16
N LEU A 113 5.70 -15.21 -0.24
CA LEU A 113 5.90 -14.11 -1.19
C LEU A 113 5.68 -14.58 -2.64
N ILE A 114 6.28 -15.71 -3.02
CA ILE A 114 6.17 -16.25 -4.37
C ILE A 114 4.73 -16.69 -4.66
N SER A 115 4.03 -17.32 -3.70
CA SER A 115 2.62 -17.69 -3.85
C SER A 115 1.72 -16.46 -4.03
N LEU A 116 1.97 -15.38 -3.28
CA LEU A 116 1.22 -14.13 -3.36
C LEU A 116 1.43 -13.44 -4.71
N LEU A 117 2.67 -13.47 -5.23
CA LEU A 117 3.03 -12.91 -6.53
C LEU A 117 2.56 -13.78 -7.71
N SER A 118 2.49 -15.10 -7.51
CA SER A 118 1.92 -16.04 -8.48
C SER A 118 0.43 -15.76 -8.69
N ASN A 119 -0.31 -15.48 -7.62
CA ASN A 119 -1.72 -15.10 -7.70
C ASN A 119 -1.91 -13.71 -8.32
N ASN A 120 -1.09 -12.73 -7.95
CA ASN A 120 -1.15 -11.38 -8.51
C ASN A 120 0.24 -10.74 -8.61
N LYS A 121 0.71 -10.58 -9.86
CA LYS A 121 2.02 -10.01 -10.19
C LYS A 121 2.16 -8.53 -9.78
N CYS A 122 1.06 -7.78 -9.66
CA CYS A 122 1.08 -6.37 -9.28
C CYS A 122 1.52 -6.15 -7.83
N ASN A 123 1.42 -7.17 -6.98
CA ASN A 123 1.82 -7.06 -5.57
C ASN A 123 3.32 -6.78 -5.40
N MET A 124 4.14 -7.00 -6.43
CA MET A 124 5.56 -6.69 -6.41
C MET A 124 5.87 -5.23 -6.10
N SER A 125 5.00 -4.30 -6.53
CA SER A 125 5.22 -2.86 -6.37
C SER A 125 5.00 -2.35 -4.94
N ILE A 126 4.33 -3.12 -4.08
CA ILE A 126 4.01 -2.73 -2.70
C ILE A 126 4.91 -3.44 -1.68
N LEU A 127 5.82 -4.30 -2.14
CA LEU A 127 6.73 -5.04 -1.26
C LEU A 127 7.69 -4.11 -0.55
N SER A 128 8.04 -4.47 0.68
CA SER A 128 9.04 -3.76 1.45
C SER A 128 10.44 -4.02 0.88
N GLU A 129 11.42 -3.18 1.22
CA GLU A 129 12.81 -3.41 0.84
C GLU A 129 13.36 -4.78 1.26
N PRO A 130 13.17 -5.25 2.51
CA PRO A 130 13.68 -6.56 2.90
C PRO A 130 13.00 -7.71 2.14
N ASP A 131 11.71 -7.58 1.78
CA ASP A 131 11.04 -8.59 0.95
C ASP A 131 11.62 -8.64 -0.47
N LEU A 132 11.94 -7.47 -1.05
CA LEU A 132 12.57 -7.37 -2.38
C LEU A 132 14.00 -7.90 -2.37
N GLU A 133 14.76 -7.64 -1.31
CA GLU A 133 16.10 -8.21 -1.11
C GLU A 133 16.06 -9.73 -1.03
N LEU A 134 15.10 -10.27 -0.28
CA LEU A 134 14.93 -11.72 -0.14
C LEU A 134 14.57 -12.38 -1.48
N LEU A 135 13.67 -11.76 -2.27
CA LEU A 135 13.34 -12.21 -3.63
C LEU A 135 14.52 -12.06 -4.61
N SER A 136 15.31 -11.00 -4.48
CA SER A 136 16.53 -10.78 -5.28
C SER A 136 17.59 -11.84 -5.01
N ASN A 137 17.69 -12.33 -3.78
CA ASN A 137 18.65 -13.36 -3.37
C ASN A 137 18.17 -14.79 -3.67
N LEU A 138 17.02 -14.95 -4.33
CA LEU A 138 16.43 -16.25 -4.57
C LEU A 138 17.30 -17.12 -5.50
N GLU A 139 17.42 -18.41 -5.14
CA GLU A 139 18.10 -19.41 -5.94
C GLU A 139 17.15 -20.00 -7.01
N PRO A 140 17.56 -20.04 -8.30
CA PRO A 140 16.70 -20.48 -9.39
C PRO A 140 16.12 -21.89 -9.23
N ASN A 141 16.83 -22.77 -8.51
CA ASN A 141 16.46 -24.18 -8.36
C ASN A 141 15.66 -24.47 -7.08
N SER A 142 15.61 -23.56 -6.12
CA SER A 142 14.99 -23.81 -4.81
C SER A 142 13.46 -23.88 -4.87
N PHE A 143 12.85 -23.26 -5.89
CA PHE A 143 11.39 -23.19 -6.09
C PHE A 143 10.95 -23.55 -7.52
N ALA A 144 11.88 -23.94 -8.39
CA ALA A 144 11.60 -24.29 -9.78
C ALA A 144 10.57 -25.42 -9.91
N ASP A 145 10.61 -26.39 -8.98
CA ASP A 145 9.71 -27.55 -8.98
C ASP A 145 8.25 -27.18 -8.67
N ILE A 146 8.00 -26.02 -8.05
CA ILE A 146 6.67 -25.63 -7.57
C ILE A 146 5.98 -24.66 -8.55
N ILE A 147 6.73 -23.70 -9.12
CA ILE A 147 6.15 -22.55 -9.85
C ILE A 147 6.82 -22.34 -11.22
N GLY A 148 7.84 -23.15 -11.53
CA GLY A 148 8.59 -23.09 -12.76
C GLY A 148 9.79 -22.14 -12.68
N LYS A 149 10.90 -22.58 -13.26
CA LYS A 149 12.19 -21.85 -13.28
C LYS A 149 12.07 -20.45 -13.88
N GLU A 150 11.33 -20.31 -14.98
CA GLU A 150 11.14 -19.02 -15.68
C GLU A 150 10.44 -17.97 -14.81
N PHE A 151 9.45 -18.38 -14.00
CA PHE A 151 8.75 -17.45 -13.13
C PHE A 151 9.63 -16.98 -11.98
N VAL A 152 10.39 -17.90 -11.41
CA VAL A 152 11.39 -17.63 -10.38
C VAL A 152 12.45 -16.64 -10.88
N GLU A 153 12.96 -16.82 -12.11
CA GLU A 153 13.93 -15.90 -12.70
C GLU A 153 13.32 -14.51 -12.94
N HIS A 154 12.07 -14.43 -13.43
CA HIS A 154 11.38 -13.16 -13.57
C HIS A 154 11.17 -12.44 -12.23
N LEU A 155 10.82 -13.17 -11.17
CA LEU A 155 10.65 -12.57 -9.85
C LEU A 155 11.96 -11.97 -9.35
N LYS A 156 13.05 -12.74 -9.44
CA LYS A 156 14.39 -12.29 -9.06
C LYS A 156 14.81 -11.04 -9.85
N GLN A 157 14.68 -11.08 -11.16
CA GLN A 157 15.07 -9.97 -12.02
C GLN A 157 14.26 -8.71 -11.73
N ALA A 158 12.94 -8.86 -11.56
CA ALA A 158 12.07 -7.73 -11.31
C ALA A 158 12.26 -7.16 -9.89
N SER A 159 12.48 -8.00 -8.88
CA SER A 159 12.78 -7.53 -7.52
C SER A 159 14.13 -6.82 -7.44
N SER A 160 15.18 -7.32 -8.11
CA SER A 160 16.47 -6.63 -8.16
C SER A 160 16.34 -5.26 -8.82
N ARG A 161 15.65 -5.18 -9.96
CA ARG A 161 15.45 -3.91 -10.67
C ARG A 161 14.73 -2.87 -9.81
N ILE A 162 13.63 -3.27 -9.14
CA ILE A 162 12.88 -2.35 -8.27
C ILE A 162 13.73 -1.89 -7.09
N LEU A 163 14.54 -2.78 -6.52
CA LEU A 163 15.44 -2.45 -5.43
C LEU A 163 16.50 -1.42 -5.84
N ASP A 164 17.09 -1.60 -7.03
CA ASP A 164 18.07 -0.67 -7.58
C ASP A 164 17.44 0.71 -7.87
N GLU A 165 16.28 0.75 -8.52
CA GLU A 165 15.54 1.98 -8.78
C GLU A 165 15.18 2.72 -7.48
N LYS A 166 14.81 1.97 -6.44
CA LYS A 166 14.49 2.51 -5.13
C LYS A 166 15.72 3.14 -4.47
N ARG A 167 16.86 2.44 -4.44
CA ARG A 167 18.11 2.95 -3.87
C ARG A 167 18.62 4.17 -4.65
N GLU A 168 18.59 4.13 -5.97
CA GLU A 168 18.95 5.27 -6.83
C GLU A 168 18.08 6.49 -6.54
N ALA A 169 16.76 6.31 -6.35
CA ALA A 169 15.86 7.40 -6.00
C ALA A 169 16.21 7.99 -4.62
N PHE A 170 16.56 7.16 -3.63
CA PHE A 170 16.99 7.63 -2.32
C PHE A 170 18.31 8.41 -2.40
N ASP A 171 19.31 7.88 -3.10
CA ASP A 171 20.60 8.55 -3.30
C ASP A 171 20.43 9.89 -4.01
N THR A 172 19.58 9.93 -5.04
CA THR A 172 19.26 11.15 -5.78
C THR A 172 18.57 12.18 -4.89
N ILE A 173 17.61 11.76 -4.06
CA ILE A 173 16.92 12.64 -3.11
C ILE A 173 17.90 13.17 -2.06
N GLU A 174 18.82 12.33 -1.57
CA GLU A 174 19.83 12.75 -0.60
C GLU A 174 20.81 13.75 -1.20
N LEU A 175 21.27 13.51 -2.42
CA LEU A 175 22.09 14.45 -3.17
C LEU A 175 21.37 15.79 -3.38
N LEU A 176 20.10 15.77 -3.79
CA LEU A 176 19.29 16.99 -3.95
C LEU A 176 19.12 17.74 -2.62
N LYS A 177 18.91 17.03 -1.50
CA LYS A 177 18.86 17.65 -0.16
C LYS A 177 20.20 18.30 0.20
N LEU A 178 21.32 17.66 -0.11
CA LEU A 178 22.66 18.19 0.14
C LEU A 178 22.93 19.45 -0.70
N ILE A 179 22.58 19.43 -1.98
CA ILE A 179 22.68 20.58 -2.89
C ILE A 179 21.77 21.72 -2.44
N GLY A 180 20.50 21.42 -2.08
CA GLY A 180 19.55 22.43 -1.60
C GLY A 180 19.99 23.12 -0.30
N LYS A 181 20.67 22.39 0.60
CA LYS A 181 21.29 22.96 1.82
C LYS A 181 22.42 23.93 1.48
N HIS A 182 23.21 23.66 0.44
CA HIS A 182 24.30 24.54 -0.01
C HIS A 182 23.82 25.73 -0.87
N GLN A 183 22.69 25.60 -1.57
CA GLN A 183 22.15 26.65 -2.46
C GLN A 183 21.06 27.53 -1.82
N GLY A 184 20.70 27.33 -0.56
CA GLY A 184 19.73 28.19 0.14
C GLY A 184 18.30 28.14 -0.43
N ILE A 185 17.88 27.00 -1.02
CA ILE A 185 16.54 26.84 -1.58
C ILE A 185 15.54 26.63 -0.42
N THR A 186 15.05 27.74 0.13
CA THR A 186 13.94 27.76 1.07
C THR A 186 12.64 27.42 0.33
N LYS A 187 11.95 26.36 0.75
CA LYS A 187 10.61 26.00 0.25
C LYS A 187 9.65 27.18 0.48
N GLN A 188 9.21 27.87 -0.58
CA GLN A 188 7.98 28.66 -0.51
C GLN A 188 6.80 27.70 -0.61
N SER A 189 6.18 27.46 0.54
CA SER A 189 4.82 26.91 0.66
C SER A 189 3.84 27.86 -0.02
N GLY A 190 3.23 27.42 -1.12
CA GLY A 190 2.10 28.12 -1.75
C GLY A 190 0.91 28.17 -0.81
N SER A 191 0.67 29.34 -0.22
CA SER A 191 -0.63 29.69 0.34
C SER A 191 -1.45 30.35 -0.77
N ASN A 192 -2.49 29.65 -1.21
CA ASN A 192 -3.51 30.20 -2.10
C ASN A 192 -4.24 31.33 -1.37
N ASN A 193 -4.11 32.56 -1.86
CA ASN A 193 -5.06 33.63 -1.54
C ASN A 193 -5.69 34.12 -2.84
N MET A 194 -7.02 34.03 -2.87
CA MET A 194 -7.90 34.58 -3.89
C MET A 194 -7.71 36.10 -3.99
N GLU A 195 -7.47 36.63 -5.19
CA GLU A 195 -7.91 37.98 -5.49
C GLU A 195 -8.28 38.15 -6.98
N HIS A 196 -9.52 38.59 -7.19
CA HIS A 196 -10.16 38.92 -8.46
C HIS A 196 -9.57 40.19 -9.09
N ARG A 197 -9.18 40.17 -10.38
CA ARG A 197 -9.29 41.33 -11.31
C ARG A 197 -9.06 40.94 -12.79
N PRO A 198 -9.45 41.78 -13.79
CA PRO A 198 -10.26 41.40 -14.95
C PRO A 198 -9.42 41.31 -16.25
N PRO A 199 -10.05 40.94 -17.40
CA PRO A 199 -9.34 40.73 -18.66
C PRO A 199 -9.15 42.01 -19.50
N PHE A 200 -8.22 41.94 -20.46
CA PHE A 200 -7.84 42.91 -21.53
C PHE A 200 -6.87 44.03 -21.09
N SER A 201 -5.70 44.26 -21.71
CA SER A 201 -5.45 44.55 -23.14
C SER A 201 -3.95 44.44 -23.52
N PRO A 202 -3.57 44.40 -24.81
CA PRO A 202 -2.19 44.32 -25.29
C PRO A 202 -1.62 45.69 -25.74
N SER A 203 -0.35 46.00 -25.41
CA SER A 203 0.54 46.89 -26.20
C SER A 203 1.98 46.78 -25.65
N SER A 204 2.93 46.31 -26.44
CA SER A 204 3.87 47.10 -27.25
C SER A 204 5.00 47.77 -26.45
N SER A 205 6.24 47.45 -26.87
CA SER A 205 7.32 48.41 -27.17
C SER A 205 8.64 48.29 -26.36
N THR A 206 9.70 47.93 -27.12
CA THR A 206 11.11 48.41 -27.10
C THR A 206 12.00 48.03 -25.89
N THR A 207 13.34 47.90 -25.91
CA THR A 207 14.50 47.89 -26.84
C THR A 207 15.61 47.21 -25.97
N SER A 208 16.61 46.44 -26.41
CA SER A 208 17.76 46.76 -27.26
C SER A 208 18.70 45.55 -27.31
N LEU A 209 19.39 45.45 -28.46
CA LEU A 209 20.50 44.55 -28.76
C LEU A 209 21.78 44.91 -27.99
N SER A 210 22.62 43.90 -27.74
CA SER A 210 24.08 44.02 -27.82
C SER A 210 24.69 42.73 -28.37
N THR A 211 25.03 42.79 -29.65
CA THR A 211 26.00 41.92 -30.35
C THR A 211 27.40 42.46 -30.12
N MET A 212 28.34 41.64 -29.66
CA MET A 212 29.74 41.76 -30.08
C MET A 212 30.37 40.37 -30.19
N SER A 213 30.96 40.15 -31.35
CA SER A 213 31.60 38.93 -31.81
C SER A 213 33.10 38.97 -31.57
N SER A 214 33.67 37.75 -31.57
CA SER A 214 35.00 37.40 -32.12
C SER A 214 36.21 37.45 -31.18
N PHE A 215 36.70 36.26 -30.85
CA PHE A 215 38.14 35.97 -30.90
C PHE A 215 38.35 34.84 -31.91
N SER A 216 38.97 35.18 -33.03
CA SER A 216 39.64 34.26 -33.96
C SER A 216 41.14 34.46 -33.81
N SER A 217 41.86 33.35 -33.63
CA SER A 217 43.25 33.13 -34.02
C SER A 217 43.64 31.74 -33.52
N ASN A 218 44.37 30.91 -34.23
CA ASN A 218 44.90 30.89 -35.58
C ASN A 218 45.49 29.48 -35.68
N ASN A 219 45.28 28.73 -36.75
CA ASN A 219 46.18 27.61 -37.03
C ASN A 219 46.43 27.56 -38.53
N ASN A 220 47.66 27.95 -38.89
CA ASN A 220 48.15 27.97 -40.25
C ASN A 220 49.19 26.84 -40.39
N GLN A 221 48.86 25.86 -41.22
CA GLN A 221 49.76 25.14 -42.12
C GLN A 221 49.06 25.25 -43.49
N GLN A 222 49.62 25.82 -44.56
CA GLN A 222 50.99 26.25 -44.88
C GLN A 222 50.99 27.67 -45.44
#